data_AF-A0A2V2UAE4-F1
#
_entry.id   AF-A0A2V2UAE4-F1
#
_cell.length_a   1.000
_cell.length_b   1.000
_cell.length_c   1.000
_cell.angle_alpha   90.00
_cell.angle_beta   90.00
_cell.angle_gamma   90.00
#
_symmetry.space_group_name_H-M   'P 1'
#
loop_
_entity.id
_entity.type
_entity.pdbx_description
1 polymer ?
#
loop_
_entity_poly.entity_id
_entity_poly.type
_entity_poly.pdbx_seq_one_letter_code
_entity_poly.pdbx_strand_id
1 'polypeptide(L)' 'WYRAIPAEQKIKEIEDGIEPSRIEVIPDTKVSISRSLDLIKSAVKEVLVIFATSETFSLAMNMGILQLYK' A
#
# COMPACT_ATOMS: atom_id res chain seq x y z
N TRP A 1 4.73 -8.17 -24.63
CA TRP A 1 5.22 -9.54 -24.45
C TRP A 1 6.71 -9.61 -24.11
N TYR A 2 7.62 -8.94 -24.83
CA TYR A 2 9.07 -9.04 -24.54
C TYR A 2 9.53 -8.54 -23.14
N ARG A 3 8.75 -7.67 -22.49
CA ARG A 3 9.01 -7.17 -21.13
C ARG A 3 8.19 -7.87 -20.04
N ALA A 4 7.43 -8.91 -20.39
CA ALA A 4 6.64 -9.64 -19.41
C ALA A 4 7.55 -10.54 -18.57
N ILE A 5 7.22 -10.73 -17.30
CA ILE A 5 7.85 -11.75 -16.46
C ILE A 5 7.49 -13.12 -17.04
N PRO A 6 8.46 -14.03 -17.26
CA PRO A 6 8.19 -15.39 -17.74
C PRO A 6 7.19 -16.14 -16.86
N ALA A 7 6.37 -16.99 -17.46
CA ALA A 7 5.35 -17.74 -16.72
C ALA A 7 5.99 -18.70 -15.71
N GLU A 8 7.11 -19.32 -16.08
CA GLU A 8 7.88 -20.23 -15.25
C GLU A 8 8.37 -19.55 -13.96
N GLN A 9 8.76 -18.28 -14.05
CA GLN A 9 9.18 -17.51 -12.88
C GLN A 9 8.00 -17.27 -11.93
N LYS A 10 6.83 -16.88 -12.46
CA LYS A 10 5.62 -16.70 -11.63
C LYS A 10 5.16 -17.99 -10.96
N ILE A 11 5.24 -19.12 -11.65
CA ILE A 11 4.87 -20.42 -11.11
C ILE A 11 5.80 -20.76 -9.94
N LYS A 12 7.11 -20.57 -10.12
CA LYS A 12 8.09 -20.81 -9.07
C LYS A 12 7.92 -19.89 -7.86
N GLU A 13 7.61 -18.60 -8.06
CA GLU A 13 7.31 -17.67 -6.97
C GLU A 13 6.11 -18.16 -6.12
N ILE A 14 5.08 -18.72 -6.75
CA ILE A 14 3.92 -19.32 -6.06
C ILE A 14 4.31 -20.58 -5.29
N GLU A 15 5.08 -21.49 -5.91
CA GLU A 15 5.53 -22.75 -5.29
C GLU A 15 6.46 -22.53 -4.10
N ASP A 16 7.35 -21.54 -4.20
CA ASP A 16 8.30 -21.17 -3.15
C ASP A 16 7.64 -20.28 -2.05
N GLY A 17 6.37 -19.92 -2.19
CA GLY A 17 5.63 -19.07 -1.25
C GLY A 17 6.14 -17.62 -1.21
N ILE A 18 6.81 -17.17 -2.27
CA ILE A 18 7.35 -15.82 -2.39
C ILE A 18 6.22 -14.91 -2.87
N GLU A 19 5.81 -13.96 -2.03
CA GLU A 19 4.77 -13.00 -2.43
C GLU A 19 5.36 -11.98 -3.43
N PRO A 20 4.91 -11.99 -4.70
CA PRO A 20 5.47 -11.11 -5.70
C PRO A 20 4.95 -9.68 -5.51
N SER A 21 5.79 -8.69 -5.83
CA SER A 21 5.38 -7.29 -5.89
C SER A 21 4.21 -7.12 -6.87
N ARG A 22 3.03 -6.75 -6.35
CA ARG A 22 1.79 -6.63 -7.11
C ARG A 22 1.33 -5.18 -7.20
N ILE A 23 0.84 -4.79 -8.39
CA ILE A 23 0.07 -3.56 -8.57
C ILE A 23 -1.41 -3.90 -8.40
N GLU A 24 -2.10 -3.15 -7.55
CA GLU A 24 -3.52 -3.31 -7.27
C GLU A 24 -4.25 -1.99 -7.52
N VAL A 25 -5.39 -2.04 -8.21
CA VAL A 25 -6.27 -0.88 -8.40
C VAL A 25 -7.41 -1.01 -7.39
N ILE A 26 -7.50 -0.06 -6.46
CA ILE A 26 -8.52 -0.04 -5.40
C ILE A 26 -9.53 1.07 -5.71
N PRO A 27 -10.70 0.76 -6.31
CA PRO A 27 -11.68 1.78 -6.70
C PRO A 27 -12.51 2.27 -5.52
N ASP A 28 -12.69 1.46 -4.47
CA ASP A 28 -13.48 1.84 -3.30
C ASP A 28 -12.64 2.69 -2.33
N THR A 29 -13.17 3.86 -1.99
CA THR A 29 -12.49 4.83 -1.13
C THR A 29 -12.28 4.30 0.30
N LYS A 30 -13.27 3.61 0.88
CA LYS A 30 -13.16 3.09 2.25
C LYS A 30 -12.12 1.97 2.33
N VAL A 31 -12.10 1.09 1.33
CA VAL A 31 -11.09 0.03 1.20
C VAL A 31 -9.70 0.64 1.03
N SER A 32 -9.57 1.67 0.18
CA SER A 32 -8.28 2.36 -0.03
C SER A 32 -7.74 3.00 1.26
N ILE A 33 -8.61 3.66 2.04
CA ILE A 33 -8.24 4.25 3.33
C ILE A 33 -7.88 3.16 4.34
N SER A 34 -8.68 2.09 4.48
CA SER A 34 -8.35 1.00 5.40
C SER A 34 -7.00 0.39 5.06
N ARG A 35 -6.76 0.11 3.77
CA ARG A 35 -5.50 -0.45 3.30
C ARG A 35 -4.31 0.46 3.60
N SER A 36 -4.45 1.77 3.44
CA SER A 36 -3.36 2.70 3.77
C SER A 36 -3.03 2.66 5.26
N LEU A 37 -4.05 2.62 6.14
CA LEU A 37 -3.86 2.49 7.58
C LEU A 37 -3.18 1.16 7.98
N ASP A 38 -3.52 0.06 7.32
CA ASP A 38 -2.89 -1.24 7.56
C ASP A 38 -1.40 -1.23 7.15
N LEU A 39 -1.08 -0.57 6.03
CA LEU A 39 0.31 -0.37 5.60
C LEU A 39 1.10 0.50 6.59
N ILE A 40 0.49 1.56 7.11
CA ILE A 40 1.10 2.42 8.13
C ILE A 40 1.43 1.60 9.38
N LYS A 41 0.48 0.81 9.88
CA LYS A 41 0.64 0.01 11.11
C LYS A 41 1.66 -1.13 10.98
N SER A 42 1.84 -1.66 9.78
CA SER A 42 2.74 -2.80 9.51
C SER A 42 4.15 -2.36 9.09
N ALA A 43 4.38 -1.05 8.93
CA ALA A 43 5.68 -0.54 8.53
C ALA A 43 6.75 -0.81 9.59
N VAL A 44 7.89 -1.36 9.18
CA VAL A 44 9.00 -1.74 10.07
C VAL A 44 10.03 -0.62 10.26
N LYS A 45 10.09 0.33 9.30
CA LYS A 45 11.10 1.40 9.30
C LYS A 45 10.46 2.77 9.29
N GLU A 46 10.01 3.22 8.13
CA GLU A 46 9.52 4.57 7.91
C GLU A 46 8.38 4.56 6.89
N VAL A 47 7.47 5.53 7.02
CA VAL A 47 6.37 5.76 6.07
C VAL A 47 6.42 7.20 5.61
N LEU A 48 6.46 7.41 4.29
CA LEU A 48 6.26 8.72 3.68
C LEU A 48 4.82 8.82 3.18
N VAL A 49 4.09 9.82 3.68
CA VAL A 49 2.72 10.10 3.24
C VAL A 49 2.68 11.46 2.56
N ILE A 50 2.16 11.49 1.34
CA ILE A 50 1.96 12.72 0.56
C ILE A 50 0.46 12.93 0.40
N PHE A 51 0.01 14.12 0.77
CA PHE A 51 -1.38 14.53 0.65
C PHE A 51 -1.57 15.34 -0.62
N ALA A 52 -2.68 15.09 -1.33
CA ALA A 52 -2.98 15.82 -2.56
C ALA A 52 -3.28 17.31 -2.29
N THR A 53 -3.90 17.60 -1.14
CA THR A 53 -4.23 18.97 -0.73
C THR A 53 -4.09 19.16 0.79
N SER A 54 -3.99 20.42 1.23
CA SER A 54 -3.93 20.79 2.65
C SER A 54 -5.18 20.37 3.44
N GLU A 55 -6.34 20.32 2.80
CA GLU A 55 -7.59 19.87 3.41
C GLU A 55 -7.55 18.38 3.74
N THR A 56 -6.99 17.56 2.84
CA THR A 56 -6.84 16.11 3.09
C THR A 56 -5.86 15.82 4.23
N PHE A 57 -4.81 16.63 4.36
CA PHE A 57 -3.92 16.59 5.52
C PHE A 57 -4.65 16.98 6.81
N SER A 58 -5.43 18.06 6.79
CA SER A 58 -6.21 18.52 7.94
C SER A 58 -7.25 17.48 8.38
N LEU A 59 -7.88 16.79 7.43
CA LEU A 59 -8.78 15.68 7.71
C LEU A 59 -8.07 14.54 8.44
N ALA A 60 -6.89 14.14 7.96
CA ALA A 60 -6.09 13.09 8.58
C ALA A 60 -5.64 13.47 10.01
N MET A 61 -5.29 14.75 10.25
CA MET A 61 -5.02 15.28 11.58
C MET A 61 -6.22 15.16 12.51
N ASN A 62 -7.39 15.65 12.07
CA ASN A 62 -8.61 15.66 12.87
C ASN A 62 -9.12 14.25 13.18
N MET A 63 -8.88 13.30 12.28
CA MET A 63 -9.19 11.88 12.48
C MET A 63 -8.15 11.14 13.34
N GLY A 64 -7.09 11.81 13.79
CA GLY A 64 -6.04 11.22 14.61
C GLY A 64 -5.12 10.26 13.86
N ILE A 65 -5.18 10.21 12.52
CA ILE A 65 -4.39 9.27 11.71
C ILE A 65 -2.89 9.52 11.89
N LEU A 66 -2.47 10.78 12.06
CA LEU A 66 -1.06 11.11 12.28
C LEU A 66 -0.46 10.47 13.53
N GLN A 67 -1.29 10.07 14.50
CA GLN A 67 -0.81 9.39 15.71
C GLN A 67 -0.28 7.98 15.42
N LEU A 68 -0.67 7.40 14.28
CA LEU A 68 -0.19 6.10 13.81
C LEU A 68 1.19 6.16 13.14
N TYR A 69 1.76 7.36 12.94
CA TYR A 69 3.08 7.56 12.32
C TYR A 69 4.23 7.58 13.35
N LYS A 70 3.92 7.31 14.62
CA LYS A 70 4.92 7.20 15.69
C LYS A 70 5.59 5.83 15.66
#